data_AF-A0A955X108-F1
#
_entry.id   AF-A0A955X108-F1
#
_cell.length_a   1.000
_cell.length_b   1.000
_cell.length_c   1.000
_cell.angle_alpha   90.00
_cell.angle_beta   90.00
_cell.angle_gamma   90.00
#
_symmetry.space_group_name_H-M   'P 1'
#
loop_
_entity.id
_entity.type
_entity.pdbx_description
1 polymer ?
#
loop_
_entity_poly.entity_id
_entity_poly.type
_entity_poly.pdbx_seq_one_letter_code
_entity_poly.pdbx_strand_id
1 'polypeptide(L)'
;NPDVFFQARESAEIYYRKTPAIVQAAMDRFAERTGRQYKLFEYVGHPQAEKVLILMGSGAGAAHETVEHLVAQGQKVGLLKVRLFRPFSAEHLFAALPDTVTAVSVLDRTKEPGSAGEPLYQDILTAFFERGRDQMPLVVGGRYGLSSKEFTPAMIKGVLDELDQPRPKNHFTVGIVDDVLHTSLAWDADFDVEPKDVVRAVFFGLGSDGTVGANKNSIKIIGEETGQHAQGYFVYDSKKSGAMTVSHLRFGPRPIQSTYLVQRANFVACHQWSFLEKVDVLEPAQKGGVFLLNSPFGADEVWDRLPREVQEGLIEKGLQFYVIDAGKVAREAGLGRRINTVMQTAFFALSGVLPRDEAIARIKDKIRLSYGPKGEEVVRVNVAGVDAALDHLYRVELPAEASSDFWRPGIVSDAAPDFVKTVSALMMAGKGDALPVSAFPPDGTWPTATSQWEKRGIAPEIPSWDASICIQCNKCAVVCPHAAIRVKAYPESALEGAPEGFQSVKLRGNVMEGSQYTVQVAPEDCTGCSLCVEVCPAKDKRNPKHKAIDMVPMLPVRAQEAANFDFFLNLPEAPLAELQDNIKYSQFRRPLFEYSGACAGCGE
;
A
#
# COMPACT_ATOMS: atom_id res chain seq x y z
N ASN A 1 26.10 37.58 31.03
CA ASN A 1 25.30 37.62 32.27
C ASN A 1 23.92 38.20 31.95
N PRO A 2 22.96 38.21 32.89
CA PRO A 2 21.64 38.83 32.67
C PRO A 2 21.69 40.31 32.28
N ASP A 3 22.80 41.00 32.58
CA ASP A 3 23.08 42.40 32.27
C ASP A 3 23.10 42.75 30.76
N VAL A 4 23.49 41.83 29.88
CA VAL A 4 23.62 42.08 28.43
C VAL A 4 22.90 41.07 27.53
N PHE A 5 22.47 39.94 28.08
CA PHE A 5 21.95 38.84 27.25
C PHE A 5 20.66 39.21 26.53
N PHE A 6 19.72 39.91 27.19
CA PHE A 6 18.44 40.26 26.58
C PHE A 6 18.62 41.26 25.43
N GLN A 7 19.40 42.32 25.64
CA GLN A 7 19.72 43.31 24.61
C GLN A 7 20.45 42.66 23.42
N ALA A 8 21.40 41.76 23.68
CA ALA A 8 22.08 41.02 22.64
C ALA A 8 21.12 40.12 21.85
N ARG A 9 20.12 39.51 22.50
CA ARG A 9 19.12 38.67 21.83
C ARG A 9 18.20 39.48 20.92
N GLU A 10 17.70 40.63 21.39
CA GLU A 10 16.84 41.54 20.61
C GLU A 10 17.58 42.21 19.45
N SER A 11 18.92 42.37 19.55
CA SER A 11 19.72 43.00 18.49
C SER A 11 19.60 42.30 17.13
N ALA A 12 19.25 41.01 17.11
CA ALA A 12 19.08 40.23 15.89
C ALA A 12 17.73 40.50 15.17
N GLU A 13 16.76 41.14 15.83
CA GLU A 13 15.40 41.35 15.31
C GLU A 13 15.39 42.12 13.98
N ILE A 14 16.38 42.99 13.75
CA ILE A 14 16.57 43.71 12.47
C ILE A 14 16.70 42.76 11.27
N TYR A 15 17.25 41.55 11.46
CA TYR A 15 17.40 40.55 10.41
C TYR A 15 16.07 39.82 10.17
N TYR A 16 15.34 39.48 11.24
CA TYR A 16 14.04 38.81 11.15
C TYR A 16 12.99 39.70 10.47
N ARG A 17 12.93 40.99 10.81
CA ARG A 17 12.02 41.95 10.17
C ARG A 17 12.26 42.15 8.67
N LYS A 18 13.51 42.03 8.22
CA LYS A 18 13.87 42.14 6.80
C LYS A 18 13.66 40.85 6.02
N THR A 19 13.59 39.71 6.71
CA THR A 19 13.53 38.38 6.07
C THR A 19 12.33 38.20 5.13
N PRO A 20 11.08 38.57 5.50
CA PRO A 20 9.93 38.44 4.59
C PRO A 20 10.15 39.09 3.22
N ALA A 21 10.60 40.35 3.19
CA ALA A 21 10.87 41.08 1.95
C ALA A 21 12.01 40.45 1.14
N ILE A 22 13.06 39.96 1.81
CA ILE A 22 14.18 39.26 1.16
C ILE A 22 13.70 37.96 0.49
N VAL A 23 12.85 37.20 1.18
CA VAL A 23 12.27 35.96 0.63
C VAL A 23 11.35 36.26 -0.54
N GLN A 24 10.49 37.29 -0.44
CA GLN A 24 9.62 37.70 -1.55
C GLN A 24 10.45 38.10 -2.78
N ALA A 25 11.49 38.92 -2.61
CA ALA A 25 12.38 39.31 -3.70
C ALA A 25 13.12 38.09 -4.31
N ALA A 26 13.42 37.06 -3.53
CA ALA A 26 13.98 35.81 -4.06
C ALA A 26 12.94 35.02 -4.88
N MET A 27 11.68 34.97 -4.43
CA MET A 27 10.57 34.36 -5.18
C MET A 27 10.30 35.10 -6.50
N ASP A 28 10.35 36.43 -6.50
CA ASP A 28 10.14 37.24 -7.71
C ASP A 28 11.26 36.99 -8.75
N ARG A 29 12.53 36.97 -8.31
CA ARG A 29 13.66 36.59 -9.17
C ARG A 29 13.55 35.15 -9.71
N PHE A 30 12.95 34.24 -8.94
CA PHE A 30 12.67 32.89 -9.42
C PHE A 30 11.58 32.90 -10.50
N ALA A 31 10.55 33.73 -10.35
CA ALA A 31 9.50 33.91 -11.33
C ALA A 31 10.04 34.47 -12.65
N GLU A 32 10.92 35.48 -12.60
CA GLU A 32 11.58 36.05 -13.78
C GLU A 32 12.31 34.99 -14.63
N ARG A 33 12.90 33.98 -13.98
CA ARG A 33 13.68 32.93 -14.66
C ARG A 33 12.83 31.76 -15.15
N THR A 34 11.68 31.53 -14.53
CA THR A 34 10.98 30.25 -14.66
C THR A 34 9.51 30.38 -15.05
N GLY A 35 8.96 31.59 -15.00
CA GLY A 35 7.53 31.87 -15.16
C GLY A 35 6.66 31.47 -13.96
N ARG A 36 7.24 30.84 -12.93
CA ARG A 36 6.50 30.37 -11.74
C ARG A 36 6.57 31.41 -10.63
N GLN A 37 5.51 32.19 -10.47
CA GLN A 37 5.39 33.17 -9.40
C GLN A 37 5.05 32.50 -8.08
N TYR A 38 5.73 32.91 -7.00
CA TYR A 38 5.36 32.58 -5.63
C TYR A 38 5.14 33.84 -4.79
N LYS A 39 4.36 33.71 -3.73
CA LYS A 39 4.23 34.71 -2.66
C LYS A 39 4.40 34.05 -1.29
N LEU A 40 4.71 34.83 -0.26
CA LEU A 40 4.80 34.33 1.12
C LEU A 40 3.50 33.65 1.57
N PHE A 41 2.37 34.21 1.15
CA PHE A 41 1.01 33.68 1.27
C PHE A 41 0.36 33.76 -0.11
N GLU A 42 -0.13 32.63 -0.62
CA GLU A 42 -0.72 32.56 -1.96
C GLU A 42 -2.21 32.26 -1.88
N TYR A 43 -3.02 33.18 -2.40
CA TYR A 43 -4.46 33.00 -2.49
C TYR A 43 -4.87 32.41 -3.84
N VAL A 44 -5.80 31.47 -3.81
CA VAL A 44 -6.52 30.94 -4.98
C VAL A 44 -7.99 30.77 -4.64
N GLY A 45 -8.88 31.04 -5.59
CA GLY A 45 -10.33 30.93 -5.39
C GLY A 45 -11.10 32.16 -5.84
N HIS A 46 -12.34 32.29 -5.37
CA HIS A 46 -13.22 33.38 -5.77
C HIS A 46 -12.66 34.74 -5.30
N PRO A 47 -12.62 35.81 -6.13
CA PRO A 47 -12.08 37.11 -5.71
C PRO A 47 -12.91 37.79 -4.61
N GLN A 48 -14.17 37.38 -4.44
CA GLN A 48 -15.06 37.78 -3.35
C GLN A 48 -15.42 36.57 -2.49
N ALA A 49 -14.44 35.76 -2.09
CA ALA A 49 -14.71 34.61 -1.23
C ALA A 49 -15.23 35.07 0.14
N GLU A 50 -16.22 34.33 0.65
CA GLU A 50 -16.78 34.53 1.99
C GLU A 50 -16.14 33.54 2.98
N LYS A 51 -15.74 32.36 2.48
CA LYS A 51 -15.10 31.30 3.26
C LYS A 51 -13.71 30.98 2.71
N VAL A 52 -12.71 30.90 3.58
CA VAL A 52 -11.33 30.56 3.19
C VAL A 52 -10.77 29.42 4.04
N LEU A 53 -10.17 28.46 3.35
CA LEU A 53 -9.33 27.43 3.96
C LEU A 53 -7.87 27.92 3.99
N ILE A 54 -7.19 27.84 5.13
CA ILE A 54 -5.77 28.20 5.29
C ILE A 54 -4.99 26.97 5.72
N LEU A 55 -3.95 26.61 4.96
CA LEU A 55 -3.10 25.47 5.30
C LEU A 55 -1.70 25.59 4.69
N MET A 56 -0.83 24.67 5.10
CA MET A 56 0.54 24.54 4.58
C MET A 56 0.83 23.12 4.07
N GLY A 57 1.78 23.01 3.14
CA GLY A 57 2.33 21.73 2.67
C GLY A 57 1.53 21.09 1.55
N SER A 58 1.64 19.76 1.41
CA SER A 58 1.08 19.02 0.27
C SER A 58 -0.44 19.06 0.19
N GLY A 59 -1.16 19.20 1.31
CA GLY A 59 -2.62 19.33 1.31
C GLY A 59 -3.13 20.49 0.45
N ALA A 60 -2.25 21.45 0.10
CA ALA A 60 -2.59 22.58 -0.75
C ALA A 60 -2.84 22.19 -2.21
N GLY A 61 -2.35 21.02 -2.67
CA GLY A 61 -2.65 20.49 -4.00
C GLY A 61 -4.12 20.07 -4.10
N ALA A 62 -4.51 19.11 -3.26
CA ALA A 62 -5.90 18.65 -3.14
C ALA A 62 -6.88 19.81 -2.88
N ALA A 63 -6.53 20.72 -1.96
CA ALA A 63 -7.37 21.86 -1.63
C ALA A 63 -7.54 22.85 -2.78
N HIS A 64 -6.50 23.04 -3.59
CA HIS A 64 -6.56 23.96 -4.72
C HIS A 64 -7.49 23.42 -5.81
N GLU A 65 -7.33 22.16 -6.20
CA GLU A 65 -8.22 21.50 -7.17
C GLU A 65 -9.68 21.52 -6.69
N THR A 66 -9.91 21.28 -5.38
CA THR A 66 -11.25 21.33 -4.78
C THR A 66 -11.85 22.74 -4.84
N VAL A 67 -11.09 23.77 -4.47
CA VAL A 67 -11.55 25.16 -4.52
C VAL A 67 -11.84 25.59 -5.96
N GLU A 68 -10.98 25.25 -6.93
CA GLU A 68 -11.25 25.54 -8.35
C GLU A 68 -12.57 24.89 -8.82
N HIS A 69 -12.80 23.63 -8.45
CA HIS A 69 -14.04 22.93 -8.76
C HIS A 69 -15.28 23.61 -8.16
N LEU A 70 -15.23 23.97 -6.87
CA LEU A 70 -16.36 24.62 -6.18
C LEU A 70 -16.61 26.05 -6.72
N VAL A 71 -15.55 26.79 -7.05
CA VAL A 71 -15.66 28.12 -7.66
C VAL A 71 -16.27 28.04 -9.05
N ALA A 72 -15.91 27.02 -9.85
CA ALA A 72 -16.54 26.77 -11.15
C ALA A 72 -18.04 26.44 -11.03
N GLN A 73 -18.50 25.98 -9.87
CA GLN A 73 -19.91 25.79 -9.53
C GLN A 73 -20.57 27.03 -8.91
N GLY A 74 -19.87 28.16 -8.87
CA GLY A 74 -20.39 29.44 -8.37
C GLY A 74 -20.25 29.64 -6.86
N GLN A 75 -19.54 28.76 -6.14
CA GLN A 75 -19.32 28.96 -4.71
C GLN A 75 -18.25 30.03 -4.44
N LYS A 76 -18.50 30.86 -3.43
CA LYS A 76 -17.59 31.92 -2.98
C LYS A 76 -16.58 31.41 -1.95
N VAL A 77 -15.77 30.45 -2.36
CA VAL A 77 -14.74 29.84 -1.51
C VAL A 77 -13.33 30.18 -1.98
N GLY A 78 -12.37 30.12 -1.05
CA GLY A 78 -10.97 30.35 -1.33
C GLY A 78 -10.04 29.44 -0.52
N LEU A 79 -8.78 29.39 -0.96
CA LEU A 79 -7.67 28.73 -0.30
C LEU A 79 -6.51 29.72 -0.17
N LEU A 80 -5.96 29.83 1.02
CA LEU A 80 -4.69 30.50 1.27
C LEU A 80 -3.60 29.47 1.59
N LYS A 81 -2.56 29.45 0.76
CA LYS A 81 -1.40 28.57 0.91
C LYS A 81 -0.30 29.33 1.65
N VAL A 82 0.09 28.84 2.82
CA VAL A 82 1.20 29.41 3.59
C VAL A 82 2.52 28.86 3.03
N ARG A 83 3.41 29.74 2.54
CA ARG A 83 4.74 29.35 2.01
C ARG A 83 5.86 29.68 2.98
N LEU A 84 5.83 30.86 3.58
CA LEU A 84 6.77 31.26 4.63
C LEU A 84 6.05 31.25 5.98
N PHE A 85 6.18 30.15 6.72
CA PHE A 85 5.59 30.05 8.06
C PHE A 85 6.34 30.88 9.10
N ARG A 86 7.67 30.99 8.98
CA ARG A 86 8.50 31.82 9.87
C ARG A 86 9.59 32.56 9.08
N PRO A 87 9.81 33.86 9.35
CA PRO A 87 9.00 34.75 10.19
C PRO A 87 7.58 34.93 9.63
N PHE A 88 6.57 34.97 10.49
CA PHE A 88 5.18 35.08 10.08
C PHE A 88 4.83 36.54 9.78
N SER A 89 4.52 36.87 8.52
CA SER A 89 4.24 38.25 8.12
C SER A 89 2.74 38.50 7.97
N ALA A 90 2.12 39.08 9.01
CA ALA A 90 0.70 39.43 9.01
C ALA A 90 0.32 40.40 7.87
N GLU A 91 1.21 41.34 7.53
CA GLU A 91 1.04 42.24 6.39
C GLU A 91 0.82 41.47 5.08
N HIS A 92 1.68 40.50 4.77
CA HIS A 92 1.60 39.71 3.53
C HIS A 92 0.42 38.72 3.56
N LEU A 93 0.05 38.22 4.74
CA LEU A 93 -1.15 37.42 4.93
C LEU A 93 -2.40 38.22 4.52
N PHE A 94 -2.57 39.42 5.05
CA PHE A 94 -3.75 40.24 4.78
C PHE A 94 -3.77 40.83 3.38
N ALA A 95 -2.61 41.14 2.81
CA ALA A 95 -2.52 41.56 1.41
C ALA A 95 -2.94 40.46 0.42
N ALA A 96 -2.92 39.19 0.83
CA ALA A 96 -3.33 38.06 0.00
C ALA A 96 -4.82 37.69 0.18
N LEU A 97 -5.43 37.99 1.33
CA LEU A 97 -6.81 37.62 1.63
C LEU A 97 -7.81 38.64 1.06
N PRO A 98 -8.94 38.20 0.46
CA PRO A 98 -10.03 39.10 0.12
C PRO A 98 -10.65 39.77 1.35
N ASP A 99 -11.08 41.02 1.23
CA ASP A 99 -11.76 41.74 2.33
C ASP A 99 -13.18 41.20 2.60
N THR A 100 -13.73 40.38 1.72
CA THR A 100 -15.07 39.77 1.85
C THR A 100 -15.10 38.54 2.75
N VAL A 101 -13.95 38.10 3.26
CA VAL A 101 -13.86 36.88 4.07
C VAL A 101 -14.54 37.08 5.41
N THR A 102 -15.53 36.25 5.70
CA THR A 102 -16.28 36.25 6.97
C THR A 102 -16.01 35.00 7.80
N ALA A 103 -15.50 33.92 7.20
CA ALA A 103 -15.14 32.70 7.90
C ALA A 103 -13.86 32.05 7.36
N VAL A 104 -13.05 31.51 8.28
CA VAL A 104 -11.76 30.90 8.02
C VAL A 104 -11.66 29.57 8.74
N SER A 105 -11.23 28.53 8.02
CA SER A 105 -10.80 27.26 8.62
C SER A 105 -9.29 27.12 8.47
N VAL A 106 -8.57 26.89 9.57
CA VAL A 106 -7.12 26.73 9.60
C VAL A 106 -6.79 25.27 9.86
N LEU A 107 -6.04 24.65 8.95
CA LEU A 107 -5.68 23.24 9.05
C LEU A 107 -4.20 23.04 9.38
N ASP A 108 -3.97 22.33 10.47
CA ASP A 108 -2.66 21.95 10.97
C ASP A 108 -2.40 20.45 10.76
N ARG A 109 -1.21 20.14 10.24
CA ARG A 109 -0.75 18.75 10.06
C ARG A 109 0.13 18.31 11.24
N THR A 110 -0.34 18.60 12.45
CA THR A 110 0.32 18.26 13.72
C THR A 110 -0.72 18.08 14.83
N LYS A 111 -0.29 17.58 15.98
CA LYS A 111 -1.09 17.54 17.21
C LYS A 111 -0.19 17.94 18.37
N GLU A 112 -0.58 18.97 19.11
CA GLU A 112 0.08 19.37 20.35
C GLU A 112 -0.85 19.08 21.54
N PRO A 113 -0.73 17.91 22.20
CA PRO A 113 -1.63 17.52 23.27
C PRO A 113 -1.62 18.53 24.42
N GLY A 114 -2.81 19.01 24.82
CA GLY A 114 -2.97 19.97 25.91
C GLY A 114 -2.75 21.45 25.52
N SER A 115 -2.41 21.74 24.26
CA SER A 115 -2.31 23.12 23.78
C SER A 115 -3.69 23.80 23.66
N ALA A 116 -3.69 25.14 23.60
CA ALA A 116 -4.89 25.93 23.31
C ALA A 116 -5.35 25.84 21.84
N GLY A 117 -4.57 25.18 20.97
CA GLY A 117 -4.80 25.05 19.54
C GLY A 117 -3.47 24.77 18.82
N GLU A 118 -3.54 24.33 17.57
CA GLU A 118 -2.33 24.02 16.81
C GLU A 118 -1.57 25.28 16.33
N PRO A 119 -0.28 25.17 15.96
CA PRO A 119 0.58 26.34 15.72
C PRO A 119 0.08 27.31 14.66
N LEU A 120 -0.33 26.83 13.48
CA LEU A 120 -0.79 27.72 12.41
C LEU A 120 -2.13 28.37 12.77
N TYR A 121 -3.04 27.62 13.38
CA TYR A 121 -4.27 28.17 13.94
C TYR A 121 -4.01 29.30 14.94
N GLN A 122 -3.09 29.11 15.88
CA GLN A 122 -2.73 30.17 16.84
C GLN A 122 -2.15 31.41 16.16
N ASP A 123 -1.23 31.25 15.19
CA ASP A 123 -0.66 32.40 14.48
C ASP A 123 -1.71 33.19 13.70
N ILE A 124 -2.65 32.50 13.05
CA ILE A 124 -3.75 33.13 12.32
C ILE A 124 -4.67 33.87 13.27
N LEU A 125 -5.05 33.25 14.40
CA LEU A 125 -5.83 33.91 15.44
C LEU A 125 -5.13 35.17 15.95
N THR A 126 -3.85 35.09 16.29
CA THR A 126 -3.07 36.23 16.79
C THR A 126 -2.99 37.33 15.73
N ALA A 127 -2.72 37.00 14.47
CA ALA A 127 -2.67 37.99 13.39
C ALA A 127 -4.00 38.71 13.21
N PHE A 128 -5.13 38.00 13.16
CA PHE A 128 -6.46 38.62 13.04
C PHE A 128 -6.80 39.47 14.26
N PHE A 129 -6.48 38.98 15.46
CA PHE A 129 -6.69 39.70 16.70
C PHE A 129 -5.92 41.03 16.72
N GLU A 130 -4.65 41.02 16.32
CA GLU A 130 -3.80 42.21 16.23
C GLU A 130 -4.24 43.19 15.13
N ARG A 131 -4.88 42.71 14.05
CA ARG A 131 -5.48 43.58 13.01
C ARG A 131 -6.66 44.37 13.53
N GLY A 132 -7.45 43.80 14.45
CA GLY A 132 -8.57 44.46 15.10
C GLY A 132 -9.76 43.54 15.32
N ARG A 133 -10.27 43.48 16.57
CA ARG A 133 -11.35 42.56 16.99
C ARG A 133 -12.63 42.66 16.18
N ASP A 134 -13.05 43.87 15.82
CA ASP A 134 -14.31 44.09 15.09
C ASP A 134 -14.23 43.63 13.62
N GLN A 135 -13.02 43.37 13.11
CA GLN A 135 -12.76 42.89 11.75
C GLN A 135 -12.41 41.40 11.72
N MET A 136 -12.52 40.70 12.85
CA MET A 136 -12.13 39.30 12.95
C MET A 136 -13.21 38.40 12.32
N PRO A 137 -12.89 37.63 11.27
CA PRO A 137 -13.81 36.62 10.76
C PRO A 137 -14.01 35.52 11.81
N LEU A 138 -15.01 34.67 11.62
CA LEU A 138 -15.06 33.40 12.34
C LEU A 138 -13.79 32.60 12.01
N VAL A 139 -13.03 32.17 13.00
CA VAL A 139 -11.84 31.33 12.81
C VAL A 139 -12.03 30.01 13.56
N VAL A 140 -11.96 28.89 12.84
CA VAL A 140 -11.93 27.54 13.42
C VAL A 140 -10.62 26.84 13.04
N GLY A 141 -10.11 26.02 13.95
CA GLY A 141 -8.91 25.20 13.77
C GLY A 141 -9.26 23.73 13.62
N GLY A 142 -8.53 23.03 12.76
CA GLY A 142 -8.69 21.60 12.54
C GLY A 142 -7.38 20.88 12.29
N ARG A 143 -7.35 19.58 12.58
CA ARG A 143 -6.21 18.71 12.31
C ARG A 143 -6.50 17.77 11.15
N TYR A 144 -5.48 17.53 10.33
CA TYR A 144 -5.58 16.61 9.20
C TYR A 144 -4.26 15.86 8.96
N GLY A 145 -4.31 14.77 8.20
CA GLY A 145 -3.14 14.20 7.53
C GLY A 145 -1.99 13.71 8.42
N LEU A 146 -2.23 13.46 9.72
CA LEU A 146 -1.21 12.94 10.64
C LEU A 146 -0.69 11.59 10.13
N SER A 147 0.63 11.42 10.16
CA SER A 147 1.31 10.21 9.63
C SER A 147 0.85 9.81 8.23
N SER A 148 0.65 10.79 7.35
CA SER A 148 0.19 10.55 5.97
C SER A 148 -1.22 9.98 5.85
N LYS A 149 -2.08 10.19 6.85
CA LYS A 149 -3.53 9.99 6.69
C LYS A 149 -4.01 10.73 5.44
N GLU A 150 -4.90 10.09 4.68
CA GLU A 150 -5.43 10.68 3.45
C GLU A 150 -6.13 12.03 3.70
N PHE A 151 -6.04 12.90 2.69
CA PHE A 151 -6.68 14.20 2.69
C PHE A 151 -7.22 14.49 1.30
N THR A 152 -8.48 14.13 1.10
CA THR A 152 -9.14 14.09 -0.22
C THR A 152 -10.01 15.33 -0.46
N PRO A 153 -10.40 15.58 -1.71
CA PRO A 153 -11.34 16.65 -2.06
C PRO A 153 -12.65 16.59 -1.25
N ALA A 154 -13.16 15.38 -1.00
CA ALA A 154 -14.32 15.15 -0.15
C ALA A 154 -14.13 15.73 1.26
N MET A 155 -12.98 15.46 1.88
CA MET A 155 -12.64 15.96 3.22
C MET A 155 -12.52 17.49 3.22
N ILE A 156 -11.89 18.07 2.19
CA ILE A 156 -11.77 19.52 2.03
C ILE A 156 -13.13 20.19 1.89
N LYS A 157 -14.03 19.59 1.10
CA LYS A 157 -15.41 20.04 0.97
C LYS A 157 -16.11 20.00 2.33
N GLY A 158 -15.98 18.90 3.08
CA GLY A 158 -16.52 18.79 4.45
C GLY A 158 -16.02 19.90 5.38
N VAL A 159 -14.74 20.28 5.30
CA VAL A 159 -14.18 21.41 6.06
C VAL A 159 -14.80 22.76 5.65
N LEU A 160 -15.03 22.98 4.35
CA LEU A 160 -15.64 24.21 3.84
C LEU A 160 -17.15 24.29 4.14
N ASP A 161 -17.85 23.14 4.14
CA ASP A 161 -19.27 23.03 4.49
C ASP A 161 -19.48 23.22 6.01
N GLU A 162 -18.52 22.81 6.84
CA GLU A 162 -18.59 23.03 8.30
C GLU A 162 -18.68 24.51 8.65
N LEU A 163 -18.05 25.39 7.86
CA LEU A 163 -18.12 26.84 8.04
C LEU A 163 -19.52 27.42 7.76
N ASP A 164 -20.41 26.70 7.07
CA ASP A 164 -21.81 27.10 6.86
C ASP A 164 -22.71 26.73 8.03
N GLN A 165 -22.23 25.93 8.98
CA GLN A 165 -23.02 25.52 10.12
C GLN A 165 -23.34 26.74 11.01
N PRO A 166 -24.51 26.78 11.68
CA PRO A 166 -24.80 27.84 12.64
C PRO A 166 -23.79 27.93 13.80
N ARG A 167 -23.14 26.81 14.11
CA ARG A 167 -22.07 26.69 15.11
C ARG A 167 -20.98 25.76 14.58
N PRO A 168 -20.06 26.26 13.75
CA PRO A 168 -19.00 25.45 13.20
C PRO A 168 -18.13 24.86 14.32
N LYS A 169 -17.85 23.56 14.23
CA LYS A 169 -17.02 22.83 15.16
C LYS A 169 -15.60 23.39 15.10
N ASN A 170 -15.10 23.83 16.25
CA ASN A 170 -13.70 24.21 16.42
C ASN A 170 -12.89 23.03 16.98
N HIS A 171 -11.57 23.05 16.81
CA HIS A 171 -10.64 21.99 17.20
C HIS A 171 -10.98 20.61 16.64
N PHE A 172 -11.51 20.59 15.42
CA PHE A 172 -11.99 19.38 14.77
C PHE A 172 -10.85 18.49 14.25
N THR A 173 -11.21 17.28 13.82
CA THR A 173 -10.36 16.41 13.01
C THR A 173 -11.07 16.08 11.69
N VAL A 174 -10.32 15.78 10.63
CA VAL A 174 -10.89 15.30 9.36
C VAL A 174 -10.06 14.14 8.82
N GLY A 175 -10.73 13.15 8.23
CA GLY A 175 -10.10 11.93 7.73
C GLY A 175 -10.06 10.76 8.73
N ILE A 176 -10.75 10.88 9.87
CA ILE A 176 -10.94 9.81 10.87
C ILE A 176 -12.37 9.81 11.40
N VAL A 177 -12.76 8.73 12.06
CA VAL A 177 -13.97 8.67 12.89
C VAL A 177 -13.55 8.75 14.36
N ASP A 178 -13.75 9.91 14.98
CA ASP A 178 -13.53 10.10 16.40
C ASP A 178 -14.85 9.92 17.16
N ASP A 179 -15.11 8.68 17.57
CA ASP A 179 -16.29 8.28 18.34
C ASP A 179 -16.09 8.41 19.86
N VAL A 180 -14.95 8.93 20.30
CA VAL A 180 -14.62 9.10 21.72
C VAL A 180 -14.81 10.56 22.15
N LEU A 181 -14.18 11.50 21.42
CA LEU A 181 -14.28 12.93 21.70
C LEU A 181 -15.15 13.68 20.69
N HIS A 182 -15.65 12.98 19.67
CA HIS A 182 -16.55 13.53 18.66
C HIS A 182 -15.96 14.76 17.94
N THR A 183 -14.63 14.81 17.77
CA THR A 183 -13.98 15.93 17.08
C THR A 183 -14.03 15.81 15.56
N SER A 184 -14.29 14.63 15.00
CA SER A 184 -14.27 14.42 13.56
C SER A 184 -15.42 15.15 12.84
N LEU A 185 -15.14 15.66 11.64
CA LEU A 185 -16.14 16.15 10.70
C LEU A 185 -16.64 15.01 9.81
N ALA A 186 -17.89 15.09 9.38
CA ALA A 186 -18.43 14.21 8.34
C ALA A 186 -18.06 14.75 6.95
N TRP A 187 -17.93 13.87 5.97
CA TRP A 187 -17.75 14.23 4.56
C TRP A 187 -18.43 13.21 3.65
N ASP A 188 -18.79 13.64 2.44
CA ASP A 188 -19.31 12.76 1.40
C ASP A 188 -18.15 12.11 0.64
N ALA A 189 -17.89 10.83 0.92
CA ALA A 189 -16.80 10.08 0.31
C ALA A 189 -16.94 9.90 -1.22
N ASP A 190 -18.14 10.10 -1.78
CA ASP A 190 -18.40 9.98 -3.21
C ASP A 190 -18.09 11.24 -4.02
N PHE A 191 -17.71 12.33 -3.35
CA PHE A 191 -17.34 13.58 -4.00
C PHE A 191 -16.01 13.46 -4.76
N ASP A 192 -16.10 13.48 -6.10
CA ASP A 192 -14.96 13.42 -7.04
C ASP A 192 -14.84 14.73 -7.82
N VAL A 193 -13.61 15.25 -7.90
CA VAL A 193 -13.29 16.48 -8.64
C VAL A 193 -12.35 16.23 -9.82
N GLU A 194 -11.82 15.01 -9.98
CA GLU A 194 -10.85 14.72 -11.03
C GLU A 194 -11.53 14.75 -12.43
N PRO A 195 -10.96 15.46 -13.40
CA PRO A 195 -11.51 15.53 -14.75
C PRO A 195 -11.55 14.19 -15.48
N LYS A 196 -12.53 14.01 -16.38
CA LYS A 196 -12.73 12.77 -17.15
C LYS A 196 -11.61 12.45 -18.16
N ASP A 197 -10.85 13.46 -18.58
CA ASP A 197 -9.73 13.35 -19.51
C ASP A 197 -8.39 13.07 -18.82
N VAL A 198 -8.41 12.71 -17.54
CA VAL A 198 -7.25 12.20 -16.79
C VAL A 198 -7.31 10.67 -16.75
N VAL A 199 -6.23 10.01 -17.19
CA VAL A 199 -6.05 8.58 -16.95
C VAL A 199 -5.65 8.37 -15.51
N ARG A 200 -6.41 7.53 -14.78
CA ARG A 200 -6.28 7.24 -13.36
C ARG A 200 -6.10 5.74 -13.21
N ALA A 201 -4.86 5.31 -12.98
CA ALA A 201 -4.51 3.90 -13.01
C ALA A 201 -4.03 3.39 -11.63
N VAL A 202 -4.54 2.23 -11.22
CA VAL A 202 -4.15 1.56 -9.97
C VAL A 202 -3.57 0.18 -10.27
N PHE A 203 -2.43 -0.14 -9.67
CA PHE A 203 -1.74 -1.41 -9.87
C PHE A 203 -1.46 -2.09 -8.54
N PHE A 204 -2.01 -3.29 -8.37
CA PHE A 204 -1.72 -4.18 -7.24
C PHE A 204 -0.61 -5.14 -7.65
N GLY A 205 0.54 -5.00 -7.01
CA GLY A 205 1.72 -5.86 -7.22
C GLY A 205 2.27 -6.42 -5.91
N LEU A 206 3.18 -7.38 -6.02
CA LEU A 206 3.93 -7.93 -4.90
C LEU A 206 5.30 -7.25 -4.77
N GLY A 207 5.75 -7.02 -3.54
CA GLY A 207 7.11 -6.57 -3.28
C GLY A 207 8.13 -7.47 -3.99
N SER A 208 8.95 -6.85 -4.85
CA SER A 208 9.97 -7.49 -5.71
C SER A 208 9.50 -8.16 -7.00
N ASP A 209 8.23 -8.02 -7.41
CA ASP A 209 7.75 -8.53 -8.72
C ASP A 209 8.06 -7.61 -9.91
N GLY A 210 8.56 -6.40 -9.65
CA GLY A 210 8.94 -5.41 -10.66
C GLY A 210 7.85 -4.41 -11.04
N THR A 211 6.64 -4.51 -10.47
CA THR A 211 5.48 -3.62 -10.77
C THR A 211 5.81 -2.14 -10.56
N VAL A 212 6.33 -1.78 -9.39
CA VAL A 212 6.71 -0.39 -9.09
C VAL A 212 7.76 0.13 -10.06
N GLY A 213 8.73 -0.71 -10.43
CA GLY A 213 9.78 -0.34 -11.39
C GLY A 213 9.21 -0.09 -12.79
N ALA A 214 8.30 -0.95 -13.25
CA ALA A 214 7.59 -0.77 -14.51
C ALA A 214 6.76 0.51 -14.50
N ASN A 215 6.01 0.77 -13.43
CA ASN A 215 5.20 1.99 -13.31
C ASN A 215 6.05 3.27 -13.32
N LYS A 216 7.20 3.29 -12.63
CA LYS A 216 8.17 4.40 -12.72
C LYS A 216 8.69 4.60 -14.14
N ASN A 217 8.89 3.51 -14.87
CA ASN A 217 9.32 3.58 -16.27
C ASN A 217 8.20 4.11 -17.17
N SER A 218 6.96 3.64 -17.00
CA SER A 218 5.79 4.15 -17.72
C SER A 218 5.58 5.65 -17.50
N ILE A 219 5.75 6.13 -16.26
CA ILE A 219 5.70 7.58 -15.94
C ILE A 219 6.72 8.36 -16.77
N LYS A 220 7.96 7.87 -16.86
CA LYS A 220 9.01 8.54 -17.63
C LYS A 220 8.69 8.55 -19.12
N ILE A 221 8.27 7.42 -19.68
CA ILE A 221 7.89 7.33 -21.10
C ILE A 221 6.78 8.33 -21.41
N ILE A 222 5.70 8.34 -20.62
CA ILE A 222 4.56 9.21 -20.88
C ILE A 222 4.94 10.68 -20.67
N GLY A 223 5.62 11.02 -19.59
CA GLY A 223 5.98 12.40 -19.27
C GLY A 223 7.04 13.01 -20.19
N GLU A 224 7.98 12.22 -20.70
CA GLU A 224 9.04 12.70 -21.60
C GLU A 224 8.56 12.79 -23.06
N GLU A 225 7.61 11.95 -23.49
CA GLU A 225 7.35 11.73 -24.92
C GLU A 225 5.98 12.21 -25.41
N THR A 226 5.04 12.53 -24.51
CA THR A 226 3.64 12.81 -24.89
C THR A 226 3.17 14.23 -24.58
N GLY A 227 3.99 15.03 -23.90
CA GLY A 227 3.60 16.36 -23.41
C GLY A 227 2.55 16.33 -22.28
N GLN A 228 2.08 15.14 -21.87
CA GLN A 228 1.20 14.99 -20.72
C GLN A 228 1.98 15.19 -19.42
N HIS A 229 1.29 15.75 -18.42
CA HIS A 229 1.74 15.69 -17.05
C HIS A 229 1.55 14.26 -16.53
N ALA A 230 2.53 13.78 -15.77
CA ALA A 230 2.53 12.45 -15.19
C ALA A 230 2.75 12.55 -13.69
N GLN A 231 1.99 11.77 -12.93
CA GLN A 231 2.12 11.64 -11.48
C GLN A 231 2.17 10.15 -11.13
N GLY A 232 3.01 9.80 -10.15
CA GLY A 232 3.01 8.48 -9.54
C GLY A 232 3.18 8.56 -8.04
N TYR A 233 2.32 7.85 -7.32
CA TYR A 233 2.43 7.60 -5.89
C TYR A 233 2.42 6.09 -5.64
N PHE A 234 3.22 5.64 -4.68
CA PHE A 234 3.43 4.21 -4.44
C PHE A 234 3.23 3.93 -2.96
N VAL A 235 2.17 3.19 -2.65
CA VAL A 235 1.89 2.69 -1.31
C VAL A 235 2.67 1.38 -1.15
N TYR A 236 3.53 1.35 -0.14
CA TYR A 236 4.24 0.15 0.28
C TYR A 236 3.70 -0.27 1.64
N ASP A 237 3.63 -1.57 1.84
CA ASP A 237 3.38 -2.16 3.16
C ASP A 237 4.67 -2.13 4.01
N SER A 238 4.49 -2.14 5.32
CA SER A 238 5.53 -2.27 6.36
C SER A 238 6.39 -3.53 6.23
N LYS A 239 5.85 -4.60 5.62
CA LYS A 239 6.53 -5.89 5.47
C LYS A 239 7.63 -5.79 4.40
N LYS A 240 8.83 -6.33 4.69
CA LYS A 240 9.99 -6.22 3.77
C LYS A 240 9.94 -7.19 2.58
N SER A 241 9.19 -8.29 2.67
CA SER A 241 9.07 -9.28 1.57
C SER A 241 7.64 -9.78 1.45
N GLY A 242 7.20 -10.06 0.22
CA GLY A 242 5.85 -10.56 -0.07
C GLY A 242 4.73 -9.62 0.37
N ALA A 243 5.03 -8.33 0.43
CA ALA A 243 4.10 -7.29 0.86
C ALA A 243 3.36 -6.76 -0.37
N MET A 244 2.10 -6.39 -0.19
CA MET A 244 1.34 -5.77 -1.28
C MET A 244 1.91 -4.38 -1.56
N THR A 245 2.00 -4.02 -2.83
CA THR A 245 2.31 -2.67 -3.28
C THR A 245 1.15 -2.17 -4.13
N VAL A 246 0.72 -0.95 -3.89
CA VAL A 246 -0.34 -0.31 -4.67
C VAL A 246 0.22 0.94 -5.33
N SER A 247 0.29 0.94 -6.65
CA SER A 247 0.76 2.10 -7.43
C SER A 247 -0.44 2.89 -7.91
N HIS A 248 -0.44 4.20 -7.66
CA HIS A 248 -1.46 5.14 -8.14
C HIS A 248 -0.81 6.07 -9.15
N LEU A 249 -1.26 6.00 -10.40
CA LEU A 249 -0.74 6.81 -11.49
C LEU A 249 -1.83 7.73 -12.03
N ARG A 250 -1.42 8.95 -12.40
CA ARG A 250 -2.26 9.90 -13.13
C ARG A 250 -1.53 10.44 -14.34
N PHE A 251 -2.24 10.56 -15.46
CA PHE A 251 -1.75 11.15 -16.69
C PHE A 251 -2.80 12.08 -17.27
N GLY A 252 -2.40 13.29 -17.67
CA GLY A 252 -3.35 14.22 -18.29
C GLY A 252 -2.69 15.45 -18.91
N PRO A 253 -3.46 16.23 -19.67
CA PRO A 253 -2.93 17.38 -20.41
C PRO A 253 -2.64 18.62 -19.54
N ARG A 254 -3.03 18.58 -18.25
CA ARG A 254 -2.88 19.71 -17.31
C ARG A 254 -2.03 19.31 -16.10
N PRO A 255 -1.40 20.27 -15.40
CA PRO A 255 -0.68 19.99 -14.17
C PRO A 255 -1.56 19.25 -13.15
N ILE A 256 -1.06 18.11 -12.66
CA ILE A 256 -1.80 17.24 -11.75
C ILE A 256 -1.56 17.71 -10.31
N GLN A 257 -2.63 18.15 -9.65
CA GLN A 257 -2.59 18.64 -8.26
C GLN A 257 -3.11 17.65 -7.24
N SER A 258 -3.59 16.49 -7.70
CA SER A 258 -4.25 15.46 -6.90
C SER A 258 -3.26 14.75 -5.96
N THR A 259 -2.94 15.40 -4.84
CA THR A 259 -2.00 14.91 -3.81
C THR A 259 -2.67 13.94 -2.83
N TYR A 260 -3.46 13.02 -3.36
CA TYR A 260 -4.24 12.00 -2.66
C TYR A 260 -4.29 10.72 -3.50
N LEU A 261 -4.64 9.59 -2.89
CA LEU A 261 -4.73 8.31 -3.62
C LEU A 261 -5.81 8.36 -4.70
N VAL A 262 -5.66 7.57 -5.77
CA VAL A 262 -6.72 7.40 -6.77
C VAL A 262 -7.88 6.64 -6.11
N GLN A 263 -9.03 7.28 -6.01
CA GLN A 263 -10.27 6.69 -5.47
C GLN A 263 -11.16 6.09 -6.56
N ARG A 264 -11.06 6.60 -7.79
CA ARG A 264 -11.86 6.18 -8.95
C ARG A 264 -10.96 6.00 -10.17
N ALA A 265 -10.48 4.80 -10.38
CA ALA A 265 -9.56 4.41 -11.43
C ALA A 265 -10.30 4.01 -12.70
N ASN A 266 -9.88 4.53 -13.85
CA ASN A 266 -10.34 4.05 -15.16
C ASN A 266 -9.57 2.82 -15.64
N PHE A 267 -8.45 2.51 -15.00
CA PHE A 267 -7.66 1.31 -15.23
C PHE A 267 -7.20 0.70 -13.90
N VAL A 268 -7.50 -0.57 -13.68
CA VAL A 268 -7.00 -1.33 -12.53
C VAL A 268 -6.28 -2.57 -13.02
N ALA A 269 -5.08 -2.84 -12.51
CA ALA A 269 -4.37 -4.08 -12.77
C ALA A 269 -4.03 -4.83 -11.49
N CYS A 270 -4.27 -6.14 -11.48
CA CYS A 270 -3.87 -7.05 -10.44
C CYS A 270 -2.81 -8.02 -10.98
N HIS A 271 -1.57 -7.88 -10.50
CA HIS A 271 -0.44 -8.66 -11.00
C HIS A 271 -0.26 -9.99 -10.26
N GLN A 272 -1.07 -10.28 -9.24
CA GLN A 272 -1.00 -11.49 -8.43
C GLN A 272 -2.38 -12.10 -8.22
N TRP A 273 -2.57 -13.33 -8.70
CA TRP A 273 -3.81 -14.08 -8.53
C TRP A 273 -4.29 -14.14 -7.06
N SER A 274 -3.36 -14.39 -6.13
CA SER A 274 -3.68 -14.60 -4.71
C SER A 274 -4.23 -13.37 -3.99
N PHE A 275 -4.20 -12.18 -4.60
CA PHE A 275 -4.81 -10.98 -4.02
C PHE A 275 -6.34 -11.00 -4.11
N LEU A 276 -6.92 -11.72 -5.07
CA LEU A 276 -8.37 -11.84 -5.20
C LEU A 276 -8.99 -12.51 -3.96
N GLU A 277 -8.24 -13.39 -3.31
CA GLU A 277 -8.61 -14.07 -2.06
C GLU A 277 -8.37 -13.23 -0.79
N LYS A 278 -7.79 -12.02 -0.90
CA LYS A 278 -7.34 -11.27 0.29
C LYS A 278 -7.83 -9.83 0.35
N VAL A 279 -7.88 -9.14 -0.79
CA VAL A 279 -8.20 -7.71 -0.83
C VAL A 279 -9.18 -7.42 -1.95
N ASP A 280 -9.97 -6.36 -1.75
CA ASP A 280 -10.87 -5.90 -2.79
C ASP A 280 -10.08 -5.08 -3.82
N VAL A 281 -9.51 -5.78 -4.80
CA VAL A 281 -8.75 -5.12 -5.88
C VAL A 281 -9.64 -4.29 -6.79
N LEU A 282 -10.97 -4.49 -6.77
CA LEU A 282 -11.90 -3.78 -7.63
C LEU A 282 -12.48 -2.53 -6.96
N GLU A 283 -12.31 -2.35 -5.65
CA GLU A 283 -12.77 -1.17 -4.91
C GLU A 283 -12.47 0.16 -5.64
N PRO A 284 -11.22 0.46 -6.05
CA PRO A 284 -10.93 1.72 -6.73
C PRO A 284 -11.46 1.78 -8.17
N ALA A 285 -11.93 0.69 -8.78
CA ALA A 285 -12.38 0.71 -10.17
C ALA A 285 -13.66 1.53 -10.35
N GLN A 286 -13.65 2.45 -11.33
CA GLN A 286 -14.85 3.18 -11.75
C GLN A 286 -15.73 2.32 -12.68
N LYS A 287 -17.01 2.65 -12.79
CA LYS A 287 -17.93 1.98 -13.74
C LYS A 287 -17.44 2.14 -15.19
N GLY A 288 -17.49 1.04 -15.95
CA GLY A 288 -17.02 0.97 -17.34
C GLY A 288 -15.50 1.01 -17.52
N GLY A 289 -14.73 1.00 -16.42
CA GLY A 289 -13.27 0.99 -16.45
C GLY A 289 -12.69 -0.36 -16.92
N VAL A 290 -11.38 -0.41 -17.07
CA VAL A 290 -10.64 -1.63 -17.45
C VAL A 290 -10.12 -2.33 -16.21
N PHE A 291 -10.29 -3.66 -16.14
CA PHE A 291 -9.62 -4.52 -15.18
C PHE A 291 -8.70 -5.51 -15.89
N LEU A 292 -7.40 -5.48 -15.57
CA LEU A 292 -6.38 -6.39 -16.09
C LEU A 292 -5.90 -7.34 -14.99
N LEU A 293 -6.01 -8.64 -15.20
CA LEU A 293 -5.58 -9.65 -14.23
C LEU A 293 -4.46 -10.54 -14.81
N ASN A 294 -3.36 -10.65 -14.06
CA ASN A 294 -2.38 -11.71 -14.27
C ASN A 294 -2.93 -13.02 -13.66
N SER A 295 -3.28 -13.97 -14.52
CA SER A 295 -3.99 -15.21 -14.15
C SER A 295 -3.27 -16.43 -14.72
N PRO A 296 -3.11 -17.53 -13.95
CA PRO A 296 -2.66 -18.80 -14.51
C PRO A 296 -3.74 -19.49 -15.36
N PHE A 297 -4.98 -18.98 -15.35
CA PHE A 297 -6.13 -19.49 -16.09
C PHE A 297 -6.44 -18.59 -17.29
N GLY A 298 -6.81 -19.20 -18.41
CA GLY A 298 -7.20 -18.51 -19.65
C GLY A 298 -8.60 -17.89 -19.57
N ALA A 299 -9.00 -17.17 -20.61
CA ALA A 299 -10.28 -16.44 -20.65
C ALA A 299 -11.52 -17.34 -20.47
N ASP A 300 -11.47 -18.58 -20.93
CA ASP A 300 -12.59 -19.52 -20.85
C ASP A 300 -12.74 -20.17 -19.46
N GLU A 301 -11.69 -20.16 -18.63
CA GLU A 301 -11.67 -20.87 -17.34
C GLU A 301 -11.62 -19.92 -16.15
N VAL A 302 -11.10 -18.70 -16.35
CA VAL A 302 -10.82 -17.77 -15.25
C VAL A 302 -12.07 -17.41 -14.47
N TRP A 303 -13.22 -17.26 -15.15
CA TRP A 303 -14.48 -16.85 -14.53
C TRP A 303 -14.88 -17.78 -13.39
N ASP A 304 -14.85 -19.10 -13.62
CA ASP A 304 -15.25 -20.12 -12.65
C ASP A 304 -14.27 -20.27 -11.46
N ARG A 305 -13.13 -19.59 -11.53
CA ARG A 305 -12.11 -19.58 -10.47
C ARG A 305 -12.14 -18.32 -9.62
N LEU A 306 -12.89 -17.30 -10.02
CA LEU A 306 -12.98 -16.04 -9.28
C LEU A 306 -13.84 -16.20 -8.01
N PRO A 307 -13.48 -15.51 -6.90
CA PRO A 307 -14.40 -15.31 -5.80
C PRO A 307 -15.67 -14.60 -6.27
N ARG A 308 -16.81 -14.94 -5.66
CA ARG A 308 -18.11 -14.40 -6.03
C ARG A 308 -18.16 -12.88 -5.94
N GLU A 309 -17.55 -12.29 -4.91
CA GLU A 309 -17.49 -10.84 -4.74
C GLU A 309 -16.75 -10.14 -5.89
N VAL A 310 -15.76 -10.81 -6.47
CA VAL A 310 -15.02 -10.29 -7.64
C VAL A 310 -15.91 -10.36 -8.88
N GLN A 311 -16.64 -11.46 -9.08
CA GLN A 311 -17.60 -11.59 -10.19
C GLN A 311 -18.70 -10.52 -10.09
N GLU A 312 -19.30 -10.35 -8.92
CA GLU A 312 -20.33 -9.34 -8.65
C GLU A 312 -19.79 -7.93 -8.91
N GLY A 313 -18.58 -7.61 -8.43
CA GLY A 313 -17.94 -6.32 -8.66
C GLY A 313 -17.62 -6.05 -10.14
N LEU A 314 -17.24 -7.06 -10.92
CA LEU A 314 -17.02 -6.93 -12.37
C LEU A 314 -18.34 -6.59 -13.10
N ILE A 315 -19.42 -7.29 -12.75
CA ILE A 315 -20.75 -7.13 -13.36
C ILE A 315 -21.37 -5.78 -12.98
N GLU A 316 -21.44 -5.47 -11.69
CA GLU A 316 -22.08 -4.25 -11.17
C GLU A 316 -21.45 -2.99 -11.75
N LYS A 317 -20.11 -3.01 -11.90
CA LYS A 317 -19.36 -1.90 -12.47
C LYS A 317 -19.26 -1.97 -13.99
N GLY A 318 -19.69 -3.06 -14.64
CA GLY A 318 -19.61 -3.26 -16.09
C GLY A 318 -18.20 -3.10 -16.62
N LEU A 319 -17.22 -3.72 -15.95
CA LEU A 319 -15.80 -3.55 -16.26
C LEU A 319 -15.42 -4.26 -17.56
N GLN A 320 -14.46 -3.68 -18.28
CA GLN A 320 -13.80 -4.37 -19.39
C GLN A 320 -12.73 -5.28 -18.81
N PHE A 321 -13.01 -6.58 -18.74
CA PHE A 321 -12.15 -7.55 -18.09
C PHE A 321 -11.17 -8.20 -19.08
N TYR A 322 -9.87 -8.12 -18.76
CA TYR A 322 -8.80 -8.74 -19.52
C TYR A 322 -7.94 -9.63 -18.63
N VAL A 323 -7.47 -10.73 -19.20
CA VAL A 323 -6.59 -11.69 -18.52
C VAL A 323 -5.37 -12.02 -19.37
N ILE A 324 -4.27 -12.31 -18.68
CA ILE A 324 -3.02 -12.77 -19.28
C ILE A 324 -2.26 -13.66 -18.29
N ASP A 325 -1.73 -14.79 -18.76
CA ASP A 325 -0.74 -15.56 -17.98
C ASP A 325 0.64 -14.97 -18.24
N ALA A 326 0.96 -13.88 -17.54
CA ALA A 326 2.22 -13.18 -17.75
C ALA A 326 3.42 -14.04 -17.36
N GLY A 327 3.24 -15.00 -16.45
CA GLY A 327 4.28 -15.94 -16.05
C GLY A 327 4.64 -16.91 -17.17
N LYS A 328 3.63 -17.49 -17.84
CA LYS A 328 3.82 -18.34 -19.02
C LYS A 328 4.43 -17.57 -20.18
N VAL A 329 3.85 -16.40 -20.52
CA VAL A 329 4.36 -15.53 -21.59
C VAL A 329 5.83 -15.16 -21.35
N ALA A 330 6.19 -14.78 -20.12
CA ALA A 330 7.57 -14.44 -19.78
C ALA A 330 8.54 -15.64 -19.94
N ARG A 331 8.13 -16.85 -19.53
CA ARG A 331 8.97 -18.05 -19.69
C ARG A 331 9.18 -18.42 -21.15
N GLU A 332 8.11 -18.44 -21.94
CA GLU A 332 8.15 -18.80 -23.36
C GLU A 332 8.92 -17.77 -24.20
N ALA A 333 8.82 -16.48 -23.83
CA ALA A 333 9.59 -15.41 -24.47
C ALA A 333 11.07 -15.34 -24.02
N GLY A 334 11.49 -16.11 -23.00
CA GLY A 334 12.88 -16.09 -22.49
C GLY A 334 13.18 -15.01 -21.44
N LEU A 335 12.17 -14.37 -20.85
CA LEU A 335 12.29 -13.35 -19.79
C LEU A 335 12.40 -13.93 -18.37
N GLY A 336 12.28 -15.25 -18.22
CA GLY A 336 12.38 -15.95 -16.93
C GLY A 336 11.14 -15.71 -16.05
N ARG A 337 11.35 -15.33 -14.78
CA ARG A 337 10.27 -15.07 -13.81
C ARG A 337 9.73 -13.63 -13.85
N ARG A 338 10.17 -12.79 -14.79
CA ARG A 338 9.87 -11.34 -14.80
C ARG A 338 8.63 -11.04 -15.64
N ILE A 339 7.53 -10.71 -14.97
CA ILE A 339 6.24 -10.37 -15.63
C ILE A 339 6.11 -8.89 -15.98
N ASN A 340 7.04 -8.04 -15.51
CA ASN A 340 6.94 -6.59 -15.56
C ASN A 340 6.80 -6.03 -16.98
N THR A 341 7.59 -6.49 -17.95
CA THR A 341 7.51 -6.04 -19.36
C THR A 341 6.17 -6.44 -20.00
N VAL A 342 5.68 -7.64 -19.69
CA VAL A 342 4.40 -8.17 -20.20
C VAL A 342 3.24 -7.33 -19.67
N MET A 343 3.17 -7.12 -18.36
CA MET A 343 2.09 -6.33 -17.73
C MET A 343 2.15 -4.85 -18.13
N GLN A 344 3.36 -4.29 -18.28
CA GLN A 344 3.54 -2.91 -18.77
C GLN A 344 3.00 -2.76 -20.20
N THR A 345 3.27 -3.73 -21.07
CA THR A 345 2.75 -3.73 -22.45
C THR A 345 1.22 -3.76 -22.46
N ALA A 346 0.62 -4.64 -21.65
CA ALA A 346 -0.84 -4.71 -21.52
C ALA A 346 -1.44 -3.38 -21.02
N PHE A 347 -0.80 -2.70 -20.05
CA PHE A 347 -1.23 -1.37 -19.60
C PHE A 347 -1.25 -0.34 -20.74
N PHE A 348 -0.17 -0.24 -21.51
CA PHE A 348 -0.11 0.71 -22.63
C PHE A 348 -1.14 0.40 -23.73
N ALA A 349 -1.41 -0.88 -23.99
CA ALA A 349 -2.40 -1.30 -24.98
C ALA A 349 -3.85 -0.99 -24.57
N LEU A 350 -4.14 -0.97 -23.26
CA LEU A 350 -5.50 -0.89 -22.72
C LEU A 350 -5.86 0.44 -22.05
N SER A 351 -4.89 1.20 -21.56
CA SER A 351 -5.14 2.39 -20.72
C SER A 351 -5.66 3.62 -21.47
N GLY A 352 -5.50 3.67 -22.79
CA GLY A 352 -5.90 4.81 -23.61
C GLY A 352 -5.05 6.08 -23.42
N VAL A 353 -3.94 6.02 -22.66
CA VAL A 353 -3.01 7.17 -22.51
C VAL A 353 -2.39 7.57 -23.85
N LEU A 354 -2.15 6.58 -24.70
CA LEU A 354 -1.61 6.73 -26.04
C LEU A 354 -2.41 5.86 -27.03
N PRO A 355 -2.46 6.25 -28.32
CA PRO A 355 -2.91 5.34 -29.36
C PRO A 355 -2.10 4.04 -29.33
N ARG A 356 -2.76 2.89 -29.46
CA ARG A 356 -2.16 1.57 -29.28
C ARG A 356 -0.87 1.37 -30.10
N ASP A 357 -0.91 1.68 -31.39
CA ASP A 357 0.23 1.47 -32.29
C ASP A 357 1.43 2.36 -31.93
N GLU A 358 1.16 3.61 -31.53
CA GLU A 358 2.19 4.52 -31.04
C GLU A 358 2.79 3.98 -29.73
N ALA A 359 1.96 3.56 -28.78
CA ALA A 359 2.42 3.04 -27.50
C ALA A 359 3.34 1.82 -27.67
N ILE A 360 3.00 0.90 -28.57
CA ILE A 360 3.81 -0.29 -28.88
C ILE A 360 5.16 0.10 -29.49
N ALA A 361 5.16 1.02 -30.46
CA ALA A 361 6.40 1.50 -31.08
C ALA A 361 7.33 2.13 -30.03
N ARG A 362 6.78 2.97 -29.16
CA ARG A 362 7.51 3.68 -28.09
C ARG A 362 8.15 2.73 -27.09
N ILE A 363 7.42 1.69 -26.67
CA ILE A 363 7.95 0.66 -25.77
C ILE A 363 9.14 -0.04 -26.42
N LYS A 364 9.02 -0.46 -27.69
CA LYS A 364 10.10 -1.14 -28.42
C LYS A 364 11.34 -0.24 -28.56
N ASP A 365 11.15 1.05 -28.81
CA ASP A 365 12.26 2.01 -28.90
C ASP A 365 12.96 2.21 -27.55
N LYS A 366 12.21 2.31 -26.44
CA LYS A 366 12.82 2.41 -25.11
C LYS A 366 13.52 1.12 -24.70
N ILE A 367 13.01 -0.05 -25.10
CA ILE A 367 13.70 -1.33 -24.88
C ILE A 367 15.05 -1.31 -25.59
N ARG A 368 15.12 -0.87 -26.86
CA ARG A 368 16.38 -0.72 -27.60
C ARG A 368 17.34 0.24 -26.91
N LEU A 369 16.86 1.40 -26.45
CA LEU A 369 17.68 2.37 -25.72
C LEU A 369 18.22 1.82 -24.39
N SER A 370 17.37 1.16 -23.61
CA SER A 370 17.67 0.73 -22.23
C SER A 370 18.49 -0.56 -22.17
N TYR A 371 18.25 -1.48 -23.10
CA TYR A 371 18.88 -2.80 -23.14
C TYR A 371 19.92 -2.94 -24.27
N GLY A 372 20.03 -1.98 -25.19
CA GLY A 372 21.08 -1.95 -26.21
C GLY A 372 22.50 -2.14 -25.65
N PRO A 373 22.88 -1.47 -24.54
CA PRO A 373 24.18 -1.70 -23.90
C PRO A 373 24.38 -3.12 -23.34
N LYS A 374 23.30 -3.91 -23.19
CA LYS A 374 23.34 -5.30 -22.70
C LYS A 374 23.36 -6.35 -23.82
N GLY A 375 23.35 -5.90 -25.08
CA GLY A 375 23.46 -6.76 -26.27
C GLY A 375 22.12 -6.99 -27.00
N GLU A 376 22.23 -7.24 -28.31
CA GLU A 376 21.09 -7.36 -29.22
C GLU A 376 20.14 -8.51 -28.87
N GLU A 377 20.67 -9.60 -28.31
CA GLU A 377 19.85 -10.74 -27.89
C GLU A 377 18.89 -10.36 -26.77
N VAL A 378 19.33 -9.55 -25.80
CA VAL A 378 18.47 -9.07 -24.71
C VAL A 378 17.38 -8.16 -25.26
N VAL A 379 17.71 -7.30 -26.23
CA VAL A 379 16.73 -6.44 -26.91
C VAL A 379 15.70 -7.29 -27.65
N ARG A 380 16.14 -8.26 -28.46
CA ARG A 380 15.28 -9.17 -29.22
C ARG A 380 14.30 -9.93 -28.32
N VAL A 381 14.79 -10.49 -27.22
CA VAL A 381 13.98 -11.21 -26.21
C VAL A 381 12.91 -10.30 -25.60
N ASN A 382 13.26 -9.06 -25.24
CA ASN A 382 12.29 -8.11 -24.68
C ASN A 382 11.25 -7.65 -25.72
N VAL A 383 11.67 -7.41 -26.97
CA VAL A 383 10.74 -7.05 -28.06
C VAL A 383 9.78 -8.20 -28.36
N ALA A 384 10.27 -9.44 -28.42
CA ALA A 384 9.43 -10.63 -28.58
C ALA A 384 8.44 -10.78 -27.41
N GLY A 385 8.86 -10.44 -26.19
CA GLY A 385 7.97 -10.39 -25.02
C GLY A 385 6.84 -9.36 -25.13
N VAL A 386 7.08 -8.21 -25.77
CA VAL A 386 6.04 -7.20 -26.07
C VAL A 386 5.01 -7.77 -27.04
N ASP A 387 5.47 -8.38 -28.14
CA ASP A 387 4.57 -8.95 -29.15
C ASP A 387 3.76 -10.12 -28.57
N ALA A 388 4.42 -11.04 -27.88
CA ALA A 388 3.75 -12.16 -27.22
C ALA A 388 2.73 -11.70 -26.16
N ALA A 389 3.01 -10.61 -25.44
CA ALA A 389 2.05 -10.05 -24.48
C ALA A 389 0.75 -9.59 -25.15
N LEU A 390 0.82 -9.01 -26.36
CA LEU A 390 -0.35 -8.56 -27.09
C LEU A 390 -1.16 -9.73 -27.65
N ASP A 391 -0.48 -10.77 -28.13
CA ASP A 391 -1.11 -11.98 -28.68
C ASP A 391 -1.80 -12.83 -27.60
N HIS A 392 -1.34 -12.73 -26.35
CA HIS A 392 -1.85 -13.49 -25.20
C HIS A 392 -2.71 -12.65 -24.24
N LEU A 393 -3.12 -11.45 -24.67
CA LEU A 393 -4.02 -10.59 -23.92
C LEU A 393 -5.46 -10.88 -24.35
N TYR A 394 -6.20 -11.57 -23.50
CA TYR A 394 -7.55 -12.02 -23.82
C TYR A 394 -8.59 -11.20 -23.08
N ARG A 395 -9.65 -10.80 -23.79
CA ARG A 395 -10.85 -10.23 -23.17
C ARG A 395 -11.74 -11.36 -22.66
N VAL A 396 -12.29 -11.19 -21.47
CA VAL A 396 -13.28 -12.08 -20.88
C VAL A 396 -14.65 -11.42 -21.02
N GLU A 397 -15.59 -12.11 -21.64
CA GLU A 397 -16.97 -11.64 -21.69
C GLU A 397 -17.65 -11.88 -20.35
N LEU A 398 -18.26 -10.82 -19.79
CA LEU A 398 -18.92 -10.89 -18.50
C LEU A 398 -20.31 -11.53 -18.65
N PRO A 399 -20.62 -12.60 -17.90
CA PRO A 399 -21.99 -13.10 -17.77
C PRO A 399 -22.93 -12.07 -17.14
N ALA A 400 -24.24 -12.30 -17.26
CA ALA A 400 -25.25 -11.42 -16.66
C ALA A 400 -25.29 -11.53 -15.13
N GLU A 401 -24.91 -12.68 -14.58
CA GLU A 401 -25.00 -12.98 -13.14
C GLU A 401 -23.72 -13.69 -12.66
N ALA A 402 -23.39 -13.50 -11.39
CA ALA A 402 -22.30 -14.22 -10.73
C ALA A 402 -22.68 -15.70 -10.53
N SER A 403 -21.76 -16.60 -10.86
CA SER A 403 -21.94 -18.05 -10.81
C SER A 403 -21.12 -18.75 -9.73
N SER A 404 -20.15 -18.05 -9.11
CA SER A 404 -19.25 -18.66 -8.13
C SER A 404 -19.93 -18.91 -6.78
N ASP A 405 -19.73 -20.10 -6.24
CA ASP A 405 -20.06 -20.46 -4.86
C ASP A 405 -18.89 -20.23 -3.90
N PHE A 406 -17.73 -19.86 -4.44
CA PHE A 406 -16.53 -19.56 -3.67
C PHE A 406 -16.52 -18.09 -3.26
N TRP A 407 -16.51 -17.84 -1.96
CA TRP A 407 -16.38 -16.49 -1.39
C TRP A 407 -14.94 -16.24 -0.97
N ARG A 408 -14.53 -14.97 -0.95
CA ARG A 408 -13.22 -14.60 -0.41
C ARG A 408 -13.11 -15.10 1.04
N PRO A 409 -12.07 -15.88 1.38
CA PRO A 409 -11.86 -16.31 2.76
C PRO A 409 -11.71 -15.11 3.71
N GLY A 410 -12.05 -15.32 4.99
CA GLY A 410 -11.71 -14.36 6.04
C GLY A 410 -10.21 -14.10 6.09
N ILE A 411 -9.82 -12.85 6.37
CA ILE A 411 -8.41 -12.44 6.44
C ILE A 411 -7.63 -13.21 7.52
N VAL A 412 -8.32 -13.54 8.61
CA VAL A 412 -7.83 -14.34 9.72
C VAL A 412 -8.86 -15.41 10.06
N SER A 413 -8.42 -16.48 10.71
CA SER A 413 -9.30 -17.54 11.21
C SER A 413 -10.28 -17.01 12.28
N ASP A 414 -11.48 -17.59 12.33
CA ASP A 414 -12.47 -17.32 13.39
C ASP A 414 -11.99 -17.72 14.79
N ALA A 415 -11.01 -18.62 14.87
CA ALA A 415 -10.34 -18.99 16.11
C ALA A 415 -9.41 -17.89 16.66
N ALA A 416 -9.13 -16.84 15.88
CA ALA A 416 -8.28 -15.75 16.32
C ALA A 416 -8.93 -14.94 17.47
N PRO A 417 -8.13 -14.33 18.36
CA PRO A 417 -8.64 -13.43 19.40
C PRO A 417 -9.44 -12.28 18.82
N ASP A 418 -10.41 -11.76 19.57
CA ASP A 418 -11.32 -10.70 19.08
C ASP A 418 -10.58 -9.48 18.56
N PHE A 419 -9.55 -9.01 19.25
CA PHE A 419 -8.73 -7.89 18.78
C PHE A 419 -8.04 -8.15 17.44
N VAL A 420 -7.65 -9.41 17.17
CA VAL A 420 -7.07 -9.79 15.87
C VAL A 420 -8.15 -9.75 14.79
N LYS A 421 -9.35 -10.27 15.07
CA LYS A 421 -10.48 -10.31 14.13
C LYS A 421 -11.04 -8.92 13.80
N THR A 422 -11.14 -8.04 14.79
CA THR A 422 -11.82 -6.75 14.64
C THR A 422 -10.88 -5.62 14.25
N VAL A 423 -9.63 -5.64 14.72
CA VAL A 423 -8.66 -4.55 14.46
C VAL A 423 -7.60 -4.99 13.45
N SER A 424 -6.86 -6.06 13.77
CA SER A 424 -5.71 -6.47 12.94
C SER A 424 -6.12 -6.94 11.55
N ALA A 425 -7.23 -7.69 11.45
CA ALA A 425 -7.75 -8.19 10.18
C ALA A 425 -8.17 -7.05 9.23
N LEU A 426 -8.82 -5.99 9.75
CA LEU A 426 -9.18 -4.82 8.95
C LEU A 426 -7.93 -4.06 8.47
N MET A 427 -6.91 -3.91 9.32
CA MET A 427 -5.63 -3.32 8.90
C MET A 427 -4.95 -4.15 7.81
N MET A 428 -4.92 -5.48 7.96
CA MET A 428 -4.36 -6.40 6.97
C MET A 428 -5.13 -6.39 5.64
N ALA A 429 -6.45 -6.16 5.68
CA ALA A 429 -7.30 -6.02 4.51
C ALA A 429 -7.11 -4.67 3.77
N GLY A 430 -6.27 -3.77 4.28
CA GLY A 430 -6.13 -2.40 3.77
C GLY A 430 -7.28 -1.47 4.17
N LYS A 431 -8.13 -1.87 5.13
CA LYS A 431 -9.31 -1.13 5.61
C LYS A 431 -9.09 -0.50 6.98
N GLY A 432 -7.83 -0.27 7.36
CA GLY A 432 -7.48 0.33 8.65
C GLY A 432 -8.02 1.75 8.83
N ASP A 433 -8.25 2.50 7.75
CA ASP A 433 -8.85 3.83 7.78
C ASP A 433 -10.30 3.86 8.28
N ALA A 434 -11.01 2.73 8.23
CA ALA A 434 -12.37 2.60 8.73
C ALA A 434 -12.45 2.38 10.25
N LEU A 435 -11.32 2.06 10.90
CA LEU A 435 -11.27 1.85 12.35
C LEU A 435 -11.45 3.19 13.08
N PRO A 436 -12.42 3.30 14.01
CA PRO A 436 -12.61 4.50 14.79
C PRO A 436 -11.55 4.64 15.89
N VAL A 437 -11.50 5.81 16.54
CA VAL A 437 -10.55 6.07 17.64
C VAL A 437 -10.71 5.06 18.78
N SER A 438 -11.94 4.64 19.10
CA SER A 438 -12.21 3.65 20.15
C SER A 438 -11.62 2.26 19.91
N ALA A 439 -11.21 1.93 18.67
CA ALA A 439 -10.62 0.64 18.35
C ALA A 439 -9.18 0.47 18.88
N PHE A 440 -8.52 1.57 19.27
CA PHE A 440 -7.11 1.57 19.63
C PHE A 440 -6.88 1.80 21.13
N PRO A 441 -5.94 1.06 21.75
CA PRO A 441 -5.49 1.38 23.11
C PRO A 441 -4.86 2.77 23.16
N PRO A 442 -5.21 3.61 24.16
CA PRO A 442 -4.72 4.99 24.23
C PRO A 442 -3.21 5.10 24.48
N ASP A 443 -2.57 4.02 24.94
CA ASP A 443 -1.13 3.91 25.20
C ASP A 443 -0.36 3.23 24.05
N GLY A 444 -1.05 2.77 23.01
CA GLY A 444 -0.43 2.10 21.86
C GLY A 444 0.06 0.67 22.14
N THR A 445 -0.39 0.01 23.21
CA THR A 445 -0.07 -1.40 23.49
C THR A 445 -0.72 -2.35 22.47
N TRP A 446 -0.09 -3.52 22.22
CA TRP A 446 -0.57 -4.52 21.25
C TRP A 446 -0.41 -5.96 21.78
N PRO A 447 -1.32 -6.89 21.48
CA PRO A 447 -1.17 -8.29 21.86
C PRO A 447 0.04 -8.97 21.21
N THR A 448 0.63 -9.96 21.89
CA THR A 448 1.71 -10.80 21.35
C THR A 448 1.16 -11.97 20.53
N ALA A 449 2.03 -12.66 19.79
CA ALA A 449 1.70 -13.84 18.99
C ALA A 449 0.56 -13.62 17.97
N THR A 450 0.43 -12.42 17.42
CA THR A 450 -0.61 -12.12 16.42
C THR A 450 -0.23 -12.61 15.02
N SER A 451 1.07 -12.74 14.72
CA SER A 451 1.58 -13.18 13.40
C SER A 451 1.10 -14.57 12.98
N GLN A 452 0.82 -15.46 13.94
CA GLN A 452 0.33 -16.82 13.66
C GLN A 452 -1.02 -16.87 12.93
N TRP A 453 -1.79 -15.78 13.02
CA TRP A 453 -3.10 -15.64 12.38
C TRP A 453 -3.04 -15.05 10.98
N GLU A 454 -1.87 -14.57 10.52
CA GLU A 454 -1.79 -13.85 9.26
C GLU A 454 -1.89 -14.74 8.02
N LYS A 455 -1.34 -15.95 8.08
CA LYS A 455 -1.38 -16.97 7.01
C LYS A 455 -1.21 -16.40 5.61
N ARG A 456 -0.12 -15.66 5.43
CA ARG A 456 0.06 -14.72 4.30
C ARG A 456 0.11 -15.38 2.93
N GLY A 457 0.47 -16.65 2.82
CA GLY A 457 0.55 -17.44 1.58
C GLY A 457 1.22 -16.70 0.42
N ILE A 458 2.46 -16.26 0.63
CA ILE A 458 3.20 -15.41 -0.34
C ILE A 458 4.19 -16.19 -1.21
N ALA A 459 4.51 -17.42 -0.84
CA ALA A 459 5.52 -18.20 -1.53
C ALA A 459 4.92 -18.88 -2.77
N PRO A 460 5.55 -18.76 -3.96
CA PRO A 460 5.11 -19.51 -5.14
C PRO A 460 5.40 -21.02 -5.00
N GLU A 461 6.43 -21.36 -4.22
CA GLU A 461 6.89 -22.71 -3.96
C GLU A 461 7.22 -22.86 -2.46
N ILE A 462 6.96 -24.03 -1.90
CA ILE A 462 7.23 -24.35 -0.48
C ILE A 462 8.04 -25.65 -0.37
N PRO A 463 8.79 -25.86 0.73
CA PRO A 463 9.51 -27.11 0.96
C PRO A 463 8.54 -28.27 1.19
N SER A 464 8.73 -29.38 0.49
CA SER A 464 8.10 -30.68 0.73
C SER A 464 9.10 -31.63 1.38
N TRP A 465 8.64 -32.46 2.31
CA TRP A 465 9.47 -33.40 3.05
C TRP A 465 9.36 -34.83 2.49
N ASP A 466 10.52 -35.45 2.25
CA ASP A 466 10.64 -36.88 1.96
C ASP A 466 11.25 -37.60 3.16
N ALA A 467 10.38 -38.29 3.91
CA ALA A 467 10.76 -39.00 5.12
C ALA A 467 11.69 -40.19 4.87
N SER A 468 11.71 -40.78 3.66
CA SER A 468 12.52 -41.96 3.33
C SER A 468 14.01 -41.64 3.22
N ILE A 469 14.34 -40.40 2.85
CA ILE A 469 15.71 -39.91 2.68
C ILE A 469 16.21 -39.21 3.96
N CYS A 470 15.29 -38.63 4.72
CA CYS A 470 15.59 -37.79 5.87
C CYS A 470 16.49 -38.48 6.92
N ILE A 471 17.50 -37.75 7.39
CA ILE A 471 18.43 -38.20 8.45
C ILE A 471 18.12 -37.60 9.81
N GLN A 472 17.01 -36.85 9.95
CA GLN A 472 16.52 -36.27 11.21
C GLN A 472 17.56 -35.39 11.93
N CYS A 473 18.21 -34.50 11.18
CA CYS A 473 19.25 -33.59 11.69
C CYS A 473 18.72 -32.23 12.14
N ASN A 474 17.46 -31.92 11.87
CA ASN A 474 16.75 -30.67 12.21
C ASN A 474 17.35 -29.37 11.62
N LYS A 475 18.39 -29.44 10.79
CA LYS A 475 19.02 -28.25 10.16
C LYS A 475 18.02 -27.39 9.38
N CYS A 476 17.05 -28.01 8.72
CA CYS A 476 16.01 -27.30 7.97
C CYS A 476 15.18 -26.36 8.86
N ALA A 477 14.87 -26.77 10.09
CA ALA A 477 14.15 -25.95 11.07
C ALA A 477 15.05 -24.84 11.63
N VAL A 478 16.32 -25.16 11.99
CA VAL A 478 17.28 -24.18 12.53
C VAL A 478 17.45 -22.98 11.61
N VAL A 479 17.61 -23.22 10.31
CA VAL A 479 17.92 -22.15 9.35
C VAL A 479 16.70 -21.39 8.88
N CYS A 480 15.49 -21.78 9.30
CA CYS A 480 14.27 -21.14 8.83
C CYS A 480 14.09 -19.78 9.53
N PRO A 481 14.18 -18.64 8.82
CA PRO A 481 14.12 -17.33 9.45
C PRO A 481 12.71 -16.92 9.88
N HIS A 482 11.69 -17.72 9.56
CA HIS A 482 10.28 -17.45 9.85
C HIS A 482 9.64 -18.54 10.72
N ALA A 483 10.40 -19.54 11.17
CA ALA A 483 9.86 -20.73 11.84
C ALA A 483 8.73 -21.42 11.04
N ALA A 484 8.79 -21.36 9.71
CA ALA A 484 7.79 -21.91 8.78
C ALA A 484 8.07 -23.37 8.37
N ILE A 485 9.15 -23.98 8.87
CA ILE A 485 9.35 -25.43 8.84
C ILE A 485 9.80 -25.87 10.22
N ARG A 486 9.08 -26.81 10.81
CA ARG A 486 9.22 -27.22 12.21
C ARG A 486 9.40 -28.71 12.31
N VAL A 487 9.87 -29.14 13.47
CA VAL A 487 10.02 -30.56 13.80
C VAL A 487 9.40 -30.82 15.16
N LYS A 488 8.74 -31.96 15.32
CA LYS A 488 8.27 -32.46 16.61
C LYS A 488 8.67 -33.91 16.78
N ALA A 489 8.87 -34.29 18.04
CA ALA A 489 8.99 -35.66 18.49
C ALA A 489 7.90 -35.93 19.52
N TYR A 490 7.12 -37.00 19.33
CA TYR A 490 5.90 -37.24 20.10
C TYR A 490 5.56 -38.75 20.16
N PRO A 491 4.75 -39.21 21.14
CA PRO A 491 4.35 -40.61 21.22
C PRO A 491 3.53 -41.05 20.01
N GLU A 492 3.65 -42.32 19.59
CA GLU A 492 2.89 -42.87 18.45
C GLU A 492 1.37 -42.77 18.63
N SER A 493 0.88 -42.82 19.88
CA SER A 493 -0.55 -42.64 20.19
C SER A 493 -1.09 -41.25 19.80
N ALA A 494 -0.23 -40.23 19.66
CA ALA A 494 -0.64 -38.90 19.23
C ALA A 494 -0.91 -38.79 17.72
N LEU A 495 -0.69 -39.87 16.94
CA LEU A 495 -1.06 -39.94 15.53
C LEU A 495 -2.55 -40.29 15.30
N GLU A 496 -3.30 -40.56 16.37
CA GLU A 496 -4.73 -40.78 16.25
C GLU A 496 -5.42 -39.54 15.65
N GLY A 497 -6.18 -39.74 14.57
CA GLY A 497 -6.84 -38.65 13.84
C GLY A 497 -5.95 -37.84 12.89
N ALA A 498 -4.72 -38.32 12.59
CA ALA A 498 -3.87 -37.68 11.60
C ALA A 498 -4.56 -37.61 10.22
N PRO A 499 -4.51 -36.45 9.51
CA PRO A 499 -5.04 -36.33 8.16
C PRO A 499 -4.43 -37.33 7.18
N GLU A 500 -5.17 -37.68 6.13
CA GLU A 500 -4.63 -38.48 5.04
C GLU A 500 -3.40 -37.77 4.45
N GLY A 501 -2.29 -38.48 4.29
CA GLY A 501 -1.04 -37.90 3.78
C GLY A 501 -0.15 -37.23 4.84
N PHE A 502 -0.53 -37.21 6.12
CA PHE A 502 0.36 -36.75 7.20
C PHE A 502 1.55 -37.70 7.35
N GLN A 503 2.77 -37.19 7.13
CA GLN A 503 3.98 -38.01 7.19
C GLN A 503 4.55 -38.09 8.62
N SER A 504 4.97 -39.29 9.03
CA SER A 504 5.70 -39.53 10.27
C SER A 504 6.66 -40.71 10.12
N VAL A 505 7.80 -40.68 10.82
CA VAL A 505 8.75 -41.80 10.91
C VAL A 505 9.25 -41.97 12.33
N LYS A 506 9.72 -43.18 12.69
CA LYS A 506 10.34 -43.41 13.99
C LYS A 506 11.55 -42.50 14.21
N LEU A 507 11.63 -41.86 15.38
CA LEU A 507 12.77 -41.07 15.78
C LEU A 507 14.01 -41.97 15.91
N ARG A 508 15.13 -41.52 15.33
CA ARG A 508 16.44 -42.18 15.41
C ARG A 508 17.27 -41.54 16.53
N GLY A 509 17.71 -42.38 17.46
CA GLY A 509 18.58 -42.01 18.58
C GLY A 509 18.06 -42.56 19.91
N ASN A 510 18.78 -42.25 20.98
CA ASN A 510 18.50 -42.77 22.34
C ASN A 510 17.72 -41.77 23.22
N VAL A 511 17.38 -40.60 22.68
CA VAL A 511 16.61 -39.56 23.36
C VAL A 511 15.17 -39.62 22.86
N MET A 512 14.19 -39.60 23.77
CA MET A 512 12.77 -39.81 23.45
C MET A 512 12.53 -41.12 22.69
N GLU A 513 13.14 -42.22 23.15
CA GLU A 513 13.09 -43.53 22.48
C GLU A 513 11.64 -44.01 22.30
N GLY A 514 11.34 -44.56 21.13
CA GLY A 514 9.99 -44.97 20.76
C GLY A 514 9.08 -43.86 20.22
N SER A 515 9.54 -42.59 20.20
CA SER A 515 8.77 -41.48 19.63
C SER A 515 8.71 -41.51 18.10
N GLN A 516 7.65 -40.92 17.56
CA GLN A 516 7.52 -40.55 16.16
C GLN A 516 8.13 -39.17 15.92
N TYR A 517 8.56 -38.93 14.69
CA TYR A 517 9.22 -37.73 14.22
C TYR A 517 8.57 -37.24 12.93
N THR A 518 8.27 -35.95 12.89
CA THR A 518 7.73 -35.27 11.71
C THR A 518 8.50 -33.98 11.45
N VAL A 519 8.76 -33.70 10.17
CA VAL A 519 9.11 -32.36 9.68
C VAL A 519 7.87 -31.81 8.98
N GLN A 520 7.33 -30.69 9.43
CA GLN A 520 6.13 -30.10 8.87
C GLN A 520 6.39 -28.65 8.45
N VAL A 521 5.95 -28.31 7.24
CA VAL A 521 5.94 -26.93 6.73
C VAL A 521 4.64 -26.24 7.13
N ALA A 522 4.72 -24.95 7.47
CA ALA A 522 3.61 -24.02 7.55
C ALA A 522 3.43 -23.41 6.15
N PRO A 523 2.57 -23.95 5.28
CA PRO A 523 2.54 -23.57 3.86
C PRO A 523 2.24 -22.08 3.67
N GLU A 524 1.39 -21.51 4.51
CA GLU A 524 0.94 -20.13 4.40
C GLU A 524 1.85 -19.12 5.11
N ASP A 525 2.80 -19.58 5.91
CA ASP A 525 3.78 -18.71 6.56
C ASP A 525 5.19 -18.84 5.94
N CYS A 526 5.39 -19.82 5.06
CA CYS A 526 6.61 -19.97 4.30
C CYS A 526 6.81 -18.80 3.34
N THR A 527 8.05 -18.31 3.23
CA THR A 527 8.45 -17.25 2.30
C THR A 527 9.14 -17.77 1.04
N GLY A 528 9.34 -19.09 0.91
CA GLY A 528 9.94 -19.71 -0.27
C GLY A 528 11.44 -19.42 -0.45
N CYS A 529 12.15 -19.05 0.61
CA CYS A 529 13.58 -18.64 0.55
C CYS A 529 14.59 -19.77 0.28
N SER A 530 14.13 -21.02 0.17
CA SER A 530 14.92 -22.24 -0.11
C SER A 530 16.10 -22.57 0.84
N LEU A 531 16.34 -21.81 1.92
CA LEU A 531 17.44 -22.08 2.86
C LEU A 531 17.38 -23.49 3.47
N CYS A 532 16.18 -23.97 3.78
CA CYS A 532 15.97 -25.32 4.31
C CYS A 532 16.36 -26.43 3.31
N VAL A 533 16.18 -26.19 2.01
CA VAL A 533 16.60 -27.08 0.91
C VAL A 533 18.10 -27.01 0.73
N GLU A 534 18.69 -25.81 0.74
CA GLU A 534 20.13 -25.61 0.57
C GLU A 534 20.94 -26.28 1.70
N VAL A 535 20.52 -26.12 2.95
CA VAL A 535 21.21 -26.72 4.10
C VAL A 535 21.01 -28.23 4.20
N CYS A 536 20.00 -28.80 3.54
CA CYS A 536 19.65 -30.21 3.67
C CYS A 536 20.80 -31.11 3.15
N PRO A 537 21.46 -31.89 4.03
CA PRO A 537 22.60 -32.71 3.64
C PRO A 537 22.18 -34.07 3.04
N ALA A 538 20.92 -34.46 3.20
CA ALA A 538 20.41 -35.77 2.82
C ALA A 538 19.92 -35.75 1.37
N LYS A 539 20.49 -36.64 0.56
CA LYS A 539 20.24 -36.77 -0.89
C LYS A 539 19.85 -38.20 -1.23
N ASP A 540 18.98 -38.36 -2.23
CA ASP A 540 18.69 -39.67 -2.80
C ASP A 540 19.97 -40.26 -3.43
N LYS A 541 20.22 -41.55 -3.20
CA LYS A 541 21.40 -42.27 -3.72
C LYS A 541 21.35 -42.48 -5.24
N ARG A 542 20.16 -42.58 -5.81
CA ARG A 542 19.88 -42.79 -7.24
C ARG A 542 19.73 -41.47 -7.99
N ASN A 543 19.19 -40.44 -7.34
CA ASN A 543 19.06 -39.10 -7.92
C ASN A 543 19.60 -38.01 -6.96
N PRO A 544 20.88 -37.64 -7.05
CA PRO A 544 21.47 -36.62 -6.17
C PRO A 544 20.84 -35.22 -6.26
N LYS A 545 19.97 -34.95 -7.23
CA LYS A 545 19.17 -33.71 -7.32
C LYS A 545 17.95 -33.72 -6.40
N HIS A 546 17.45 -34.90 -6.03
CA HIS A 546 16.36 -35.09 -5.08
C HIS A 546 16.93 -35.15 -3.67
N LYS A 547 16.44 -34.27 -2.79
CA LYS A 547 16.86 -34.15 -1.39
C LYS A 547 15.72 -34.59 -0.47
N ALA A 548 16.02 -34.75 0.82
CA ALA A 548 14.95 -34.97 1.80
C ALA A 548 14.00 -33.76 1.96
N ILE A 549 14.39 -32.59 1.47
CA ILE A 549 13.57 -31.38 1.42
C ILE A 549 13.76 -30.76 0.05
N ASP A 550 12.70 -30.65 -0.75
CA ASP A 550 12.72 -30.04 -2.09
C ASP A 550 11.59 -29.02 -2.26
N MET A 551 11.75 -28.06 -3.16
CA MET A 551 10.72 -27.06 -3.44
C MET A 551 9.65 -27.65 -4.37
N VAL A 552 8.38 -27.43 -4.04
CA VAL A 552 7.22 -27.78 -4.87
C VAL A 552 6.29 -26.58 -5.05
N PRO A 553 5.56 -26.47 -6.18
CA PRO A 553 4.55 -25.42 -6.35
C PRO A 553 3.53 -25.42 -5.22
N MET A 554 3.23 -24.24 -4.66
CA MET A 554 2.36 -24.12 -3.47
C MET A 554 0.89 -24.42 -3.77
N LEU A 555 0.35 -23.93 -4.90
CA LEU A 555 -1.10 -23.98 -5.18
C LEU A 555 -1.70 -25.40 -5.10
N PRO A 556 -1.11 -26.45 -5.69
CA PRO A 556 -1.71 -27.79 -5.65
C PRO A 556 -1.66 -28.46 -4.28
N VAL A 557 -0.74 -28.05 -3.39
CA VAL A 557 -0.48 -28.71 -2.10
C VAL A 557 -0.95 -27.91 -0.89
N ARG A 558 -1.31 -26.63 -1.06
CA ARG A 558 -1.67 -25.69 0.01
C ARG A 558 -2.69 -26.27 0.99
N ALA A 559 -3.81 -26.79 0.48
CA ALA A 559 -4.90 -27.28 1.32
C ALA A 559 -4.47 -28.48 2.18
N GLN A 560 -3.76 -29.44 1.59
CA GLN A 560 -3.26 -30.61 2.31
C GLN A 560 -2.22 -30.24 3.36
N GLU A 561 -1.25 -29.40 3.00
CA GLU A 561 -0.21 -29.00 3.94
C GLU A 561 -0.74 -28.09 5.05
N ALA A 562 -1.82 -27.34 4.82
CA ALA A 562 -2.48 -26.56 5.86
C ALA A 562 -3.14 -27.48 6.88
N ALA A 563 -3.90 -28.49 6.43
CA ALA A 563 -4.49 -29.50 7.31
C ALA A 563 -3.42 -30.29 8.10
N ASN A 564 -2.32 -30.66 7.43
CA ASN A 564 -1.19 -31.31 8.08
C ASN A 564 -0.53 -30.41 9.13
N PHE A 565 -0.38 -29.12 8.84
CA PHE A 565 0.20 -28.16 9.77
C PHE A 565 -0.68 -27.91 10.99
N ASP A 566 -1.99 -27.79 10.80
CA ASP A 566 -2.95 -27.64 11.90
C ASP A 566 -2.92 -28.87 12.83
N PHE A 567 -2.88 -30.08 12.27
CA PHE A 567 -2.68 -31.30 13.06
C PHE A 567 -1.33 -31.29 13.80
N PHE A 568 -0.25 -30.90 13.10
CA PHE A 568 1.08 -30.80 13.69
C PHE A 568 1.15 -29.82 14.89
N LEU A 569 0.42 -28.69 14.82
CA LEU A 569 0.36 -27.74 15.92
C LEU A 569 -0.28 -28.35 17.18
N ASN A 570 -1.24 -29.26 17.02
CA ASN A 570 -1.93 -29.93 18.13
C ASN A 570 -1.15 -31.10 18.74
N LEU A 571 -0.08 -31.59 18.09
CA LEU A 571 0.79 -32.61 18.65
C LEU A 571 1.48 -32.13 19.94
N PRO A 572 1.74 -33.01 20.92
CA PRO A 572 2.39 -32.62 22.17
C PRO A 572 3.81 -32.10 21.91
N GLU A 573 4.21 -31.10 22.70
CA GLU A 573 5.58 -30.61 22.70
C GLU A 573 6.52 -31.62 23.37
N ALA A 574 7.77 -31.70 22.90
CA ALA A 574 8.77 -32.58 23.50
C ALA A 574 9.06 -32.18 24.96
N PRO A 575 9.18 -33.13 25.91
CA PRO A 575 9.51 -32.82 27.30
C PRO A 575 10.86 -32.11 27.42
N LEU A 576 10.86 -30.86 27.92
CA LEU A 576 12.07 -30.03 27.99
C LEU A 576 13.22 -30.68 28.80
N ALA A 577 12.89 -31.51 29.79
CA ALA A 577 13.85 -32.22 30.62
C ALA A 577 14.64 -33.30 29.85
N GLU A 578 14.11 -33.80 28.73
CA GLU A 578 14.75 -34.82 27.90
C GLU A 578 15.62 -34.22 26.78
N LEU A 579 15.49 -32.91 26.52
CA LEU A 579 16.19 -32.24 25.43
C LEU A 579 17.62 -31.86 25.84
N GLN A 580 18.60 -32.35 25.07
CA GLN A 580 19.99 -31.97 25.23
C GLN A 580 20.27 -30.56 24.69
N ASP A 581 21.32 -29.91 25.17
CA ASP A 581 21.73 -28.58 24.70
C ASP A 581 22.65 -28.67 23.47
N ASN A 582 22.05 -28.92 22.30
CA ASN A 582 22.75 -28.83 21.01
C ASN A 582 21.78 -28.45 19.87
N ILE A 583 22.35 -28.14 18.70
CA ILE A 583 21.62 -27.65 17.52
C ILE A 583 20.49 -28.59 17.09
N LYS A 584 20.64 -29.91 17.19
CA LYS A 584 19.59 -30.84 16.79
C LYS A 584 18.41 -30.73 17.75
N TYR A 585 18.65 -30.86 19.05
CA TYR A 585 17.56 -30.91 20.05
C TYR A 585 16.96 -29.54 20.37
N SER A 586 17.68 -28.44 20.12
CA SER A 586 17.12 -27.09 20.27
C SER A 586 15.88 -26.88 19.41
N GLN A 587 15.78 -27.55 18.26
CA GLN A 587 14.66 -27.42 17.33
C GLN A 587 13.42 -28.23 17.70
N PHE A 588 13.49 -29.09 18.72
CA PHE A 588 12.29 -29.70 19.30
C PHE A 588 11.58 -28.76 20.29
N ARG A 589 12.18 -27.61 20.62
CA ARG A 589 11.54 -26.58 21.43
C ARG A 589 10.61 -25.75 20.55
N ARG A 590 9.46 -25.39 21.09
CA ARG A 590 8.53 -24.46 20.43
C ARG A 590 9.21 -23.10 20.16
N PRO A 591 9.23 -22.62 18.91
CA PRO A 591 9.65 -21.26 18.59
C PRO A 591 8.68 -20.25 19.19
N LEU A 592 9.20 -19.21 19.85
CA LEU A 592 8.41 -18.10 20.42
C LEU A 592 8.45 -16.82 19.57
N PHE A 593 9.25 -16.82 18.50
CA PHE A 593 9.31 -15.78 17.49
C PHE A 593 9.08 -16.44 16.14
N GLU A 594 7.92 -16.17 15.53
CA GLU A 594 7.44 -16.88 14.36
C GLU A 594 6.77 -15.93 13.36
N TYR A 595 6.93 -16.23 12.07
CA TYR A 595 6.22 -15.59 10.96
C TYR A 595 6.38 -14.07 10.89
N SER A 596 7.59 -13.59 11.18
CA SER A 596 7.89 -12.15 11.14
C SER A 596 7.71 -11.55 9.73
N GLY A 597 7.54 -10.23 9.67
CA GLY A 597 7.52 -9.47 8.41
C GLY A 597 8.88 -9.30 7.73
N ALA A 598 9.90 -10.06 8.15
CA ALA A 598 11.26 -9.98 7.64
C ALA A 598 11.39 -10.48 6.19
N CYS A 599 12.55 -10.21 5.58
CA CYS A 599 12.84 -10.62 4.22
C CYS A 599 12.82 -12.15 4.06
N ALA A 600 12.51 -12.64 2.85
CA ALA A 600 12.74 -14.05 2.51
C ALA A 600 14.25 -14.37 2.65
N GLY A 601 14.61 -15.32 3.52
CA GLY A 601 16.00 -15.68 3.77
C GLY A 601 16.76 -14.68 4.65
N CYS A 602 16.06 -13.97 5.56
CA CYS A 602 16.67 -13.05 6.52
C CYS A 602 17.81 -13.72 7.31
N GLY A 603 18.91 -13.01 7.50
CA GLY A 603 20.10 -13.47 8.23
C GLY A 603 20.27 -12.86 9.63
N GLU A 604 19.31 -12.02 10.05
CA GLU A 604 19.07 -11.66 11.45
C GLU A 604 18.30 -12.81 12.12
#